data_AF-W1XF06-F1
#
_entry.id   AF-W1XF06-F1
#
_cell.length_a   1.000
_cell.length_b   1.000
_cell.length_c   1.000
_cell.angle_alpha   90.00
_cell.angle_beta   90.00
_cell.angle_gamma   90.00
#
_symmetry.space_group_name_H-M   'P 1'
#
loop_
_entity.id
_entity.type
_entity.pdbx_description
1 polymer ?
#
loop_
_entity_poly.entity_id
_entity_poly.type
_entity_poly.pdbx_seq_one_letter_code
_entity_poly.pdbx_strand_id
1 'polypeptide(L)' 'TAAPQAITLNFSEGVETGFSGAKITGPKNENIKTLPAKRNEQDQKQLIVPLADSLKPGTYTVDWHVVSVDG' A
#
# COMPACT_ATOMS: atom_id res chain seq x y z
N THR A 1 -8.19 18.43 -6.17
CA THR A 1 -7.17 17.43 -5.76
C THR A 1 -7.46 16.13 -6.47
N ALA A 2 -6.48 15.55 -7.16
CA ALA A 2 -6.68 14.26 -7.82
C ALA A 2 -6.62 13.13 -6.78
N ALA A 3 -7.39 12.06 -7.00
CA ALA A 3 -7.28 10.85 -6.20
C ALA A 3 -5.89 10.20 -6.43
N PRO A 4 -5.26 9.64 -5.38
CA PRO A 4 -4.01 8.92 -5.55
C PRO A 4 -4.22 7.67 -6.41
N GLN A 5 -3.18 7.27 -7.14
CA GLN A 5 -3.17 6.03 -7.93
C GLN A 5 -2.50 4.87 -7.17
N ALA A 6 -1.78 5.16 -6.10
CA ALA A 6 -1.12 4.18 -5.25
C ALA A 6 -0.96 4.73 -3.82
N ILE A 7 -0.81 3.82 -2.87
CA ILE A 7 -0.34 4.11 -1.52
C ILE A 7 1.13 3.71 -1.44
N THR A 8 1.98 4.62 -0.96
CA THR A 8 3.39 4.33 -0.69
C THR A 8 3.61 4.33 0.82
N LEU A 9 4.07 3.20 1.35
CA LEU A 9 4.48 3.03 2.74
C LEU A 9 6.01 3.09 2.81
N ASN A 10 6.53 3.92 3.70
CA ASN A 10 7.97 4.09 3.92
C ASN A 10 8.37 3.46 5.25
N PHE A 11 9.46 2.71 5.25
CA PHE A 11 9.97 1.98 6.40
C PHE A 11 11.41 2.39 6.72
N SER A 12 11.90 1.99 7.90
CA SER A 12 13.30 2.17 8.31
C SER A 12 14.25 1.16 7.67
N GLU A 13 13.74 -0.02 7.31
CA GLU A 13 14.47 -1.19 6.83
C GLU A 13 13.92 -1.67 5.49
N GLY A 14 14.67 -2.56 4.82
CA GLY A 14 14.29 -3.10 3.53
C GLY A 14 13.10 -4.05 3.65
N VAL A 15 12.16 -3.98 2.70
CA VAL A 15 10.93 -4.79 2.73
C VAL A 15 11.08 -6.05 1.87
N GLU A 16 10.58 -7.18 2.40
CA GLU A 16 10.34 -8.40 1.64
C GLU A 16 8.92 -8.39 1.06
N THR A 17 8.82 -8.22 -0.26
CA THR A 17 7.53 -8.04 -0.96
C THR A 17 6.64 -9.27 -0.95
N GLY A 18 7.21 -10.48 -0.96
CA GLY A 18 6.40 -11.71 -1.05
C GLY A 18 5.44 -11.91 0.12
N PHE A 19 5.74 -11.27 1.26
CA PHE A 19 4.98 -11.39 2.50
C PHE A 19 4.42 -10.06 3.00
N SER A 20 4.62 -8.97 2.24
CA SER A 20 4.21 -7.62 2.64
C SER A 20 3.05 -7.11 1.79
N GLY A 21 2.15 -6.34 2.39
CA GLY A 21 0.98 -5.80 1.70
C GLY A 21 0.16 -4.83 2.52
N ALA A 22 -0.90 -4.30 1.91
CA ALA A 22 -1.87 -3.48 2.60
C ALA A 22 -3.30 -3.75 2.10
N LYS A 23 -4.25 -3.66 3.02
CA LYS A 23 -5.69 -3.63 2.78
C LYS A 23 -6.18 -2.21 2.97
N ILE A 24 -6.97 -1.73 2.00
CA ILE A 24 -7.59 -0.41 2.08
C ILE A 24 -9.09 -0.56 2.27
N THR A 25 -9.61 0.11 3.29
CA THR A 25 -11.03 0.16 3.61
C THR A 25 -11.55 1.58 3.42
N GLY A 26 -12.65 1.72 2.68
CA GLY A 26 -13.24 3.01 2.32
C GLY A 26 -14.22 3.57 3.35
N PRO A 27 -14.79 4.76 3.07
CA PRO A 27 -15.63 5.51 4.01
C PRO A 27 -16.91 4.79 4.46
N LYS A 28 -17.37 3.79 3.70
CA LYS A 28 -18.56 2.97 3.97
C LYS A 28 -18.19 1.54 4.35
N ASN A 29 -16.98 1.33 4.88
CA ASN A 29 -16.40 0.02 5.17
C ASN A 29 -16.28 -0.88 3.92
N GLU A 30 -16.20 -0.30 2.72
CA GLU A 30 -15.98 -1.05 1.49
C GLU A 30 -14.51 -1.47 1.35
N ASN A 31 -14.26 -2.70 0.91
CA ASN A 31 -12.90 -3.11 0.57
C ASN A 31 -12.50 -2.51 -0.77
N ILE A 32 -11.47 -1.68 -0.77
CA ILE A 32 -10.92 -1.08 -1.98
C ILE A 32 -10.01 -2.09 -2.68
N LYS A 33 -10.22 -2.28 -3.98
CA LYS A 33 -9.41 -3.19 -4.78
C LYS A 33 -8.01 -2.61 -4.99
N THR A 34 -7.01 -3.42 -4.69
CA THR A 34 -5.60 -3.14 -4.92
C THR A 34 -5.02 -4.09 -5.95
N LEU A 35 -3.93 -3.67 -6.57
CA LEU A 35 -3.05 -4.54 -7.33
C LEU A 35 -1.97 -5.11 -6.39
N PRO A 36 -1.24 -6.17 -6.79
CA PRO A 36 -0.16 -6.72 -5.99
C PRO A 36 0.82 -5.65 -5.52
N ALA A 37 1.16 -5.69 -4.23
CA ALA A 37 2.14 -4.80 -3.66
C ALA A 37 3.52 -5.06 -4.29
N LYS A 38 4.28 -3.99 -4.49
CA LYS A 38 5.63 -4.07 -5.06
C LYS A 38 6.59 -3.18 -4.27
N ARG A 39 7.84 -3.61 -4.17
CA ARG A 39 8.90 -2.76 -3.62
C ARG A 39 9.23 -1.68 -4.62
N ASN A 40 9.62 -0.51 -4.15
CA ASN A 40 10.27 0.45 -5.03
C ASN A 40 11.64 -0.12 -5.47
N GLU A 41 11.93 -0.02 -6.76
CA GLU A 41 13.18 -0.52 -7.35
C GLU A 41 14.38 0.34 -6.95
N GLN A 42 14.15 1.63 -6.67
CA GLN A 42 15.17 2.61 -6.29
C GLN A 42 15.31 2.76 -4.78
N ASP A 43 14.31 2.32 -4.00
CA ASP A 43 14.32 2.39 -2.55
C ASP A 43 13.70 1.11 -1.94
N GLN A 44 14.56 0.23 -1.43
CA GLN A 44 14.12 -1.04 -0.86
C GLN A 44 13.27 -0.88 0.40
N LYS A 45 13.22 0.32 0.99
CA LYS A 45 12.44 0.63 2.20
C LYS A 45 11.04 1.13 1.89
N GLN A 46 10.62 1.06 0.63
CA GLN A 46 9.29 1.49 0.20
C GLN A 46 8.48 0.34 -0.36
N LEU A 47 7.26 0.21 0.15
CA LEU A 47 6.24 -0.66 -0.42
C LEU A 47 5.18 0.20 -1.12
N ILE A 48 4.97 -0.08 -2.40
CA ILE A 48 3.98 0.58 -3.25
C ILE A 48 2.81 -0.38 -3.43
N VAL A 49 1.61 0.07 -3.06
CA VAL A 49 0.35 -0.66 -3.23
C VAL A 49 -0.50 0.10 -4.24
N PRO A 50 -0.48 -0.30 -5.53
CA PRO A 50 -1.28 0.37 -6.54
C PRO A 50 -2.77 0.12 -6.32
N LEU A 51 -3.57 1.14 -6.60
CA LEU A 51 -5.03 1.05 -6.53
C LEU A 51 -5.55 0.61 -7.89
N ALA A 52 -6.49 -0.33 -7.91
CA ALA A 52 -7.09 -0.80 -9.17
C ALA A 52 -8.04 0.25 -9.77
N ASP A 53 -8.67 1.05 -8.92
CA ASP A 53 -9.67 2.04 -9.28
C ASP A 53 -9.39 3.40 -8.59
N SER A 54 -9.87 4.48 -9.20
CA SER A 54 -9.78 5.82 -8.62
C SER A 54 -10.63 5.94 -7.36
N LEU A 55 -10.06 6.50 -6.29
CA LEU A 55 -10.76 6.69 -5.03
C LEU A 55 -11.80 7.81 -5.13
N LYS A 56 -12.96 7.57 -4.52
CA LYS A 56 -13.95 8.62 -4.32
C LYS A 56 -13.49 9.53 -3.17
N PRO A 57 -13.99 10.77 -3.08
CA PRO A 57 -13.72 11.61 -1.93
C PRO A 57 -14.21 10.96 -0.62
N GLY A 58 -13.36 10.95 0.40
CA GLY A 58 -13.70 10.40 1.72
C GLY A 58 -12.48 10.02 2.57
N THR A 59 -12.76 9.43 3.73
CA THR A 59 -11.73 8.90 4.65
C THR A 59 -11.50 7.42 4.40
N TYR A 60 -10.23 7.02 4.33
CA TYR A 60 -9.82 5.65 4.07
C TYR A 60 -8.93 5.16 5.21
N THR A 61 -9.06 3.88 5.55
CA THR A 61 -8.17 3.20 6.49
C THR A 61 -7.21 2.30 5.71
N VAL A 62 -5.93 2.34 6.08
CA VAL A 62 -4.88 1.50 5.49
C VAL A 62 -4.36 0.58 6.58
N ASP A 63 -4.78 -0.69 6.51
CA ASP A 63 -4.26 -1.76 7.35
C ASP A 63 -3.09 -2.40 6.61
N TRP A 64 -1.88 -2.36 7.16
CA TRP A 64 -0.68 -2.85 6.51
C TRP A 64 -0.01 -3.97 7.31
N HIS A 65 0.70 -4.83 6.59
CA HIS A 65 1.56 -5.87 7.15
C HIS A 65 2.86 -5.88 6.36
N VAL A 66 3.99 -5.91 7.06
CA VAL A 66 5.31 -5.86 6.44
C VAL A 66 6.24 -6.87 7.10
N VAL A 67 7.09 -7.48 6.29
CA VAL A 67 8.22 -8.30 6.72
C VAL A 67 9.50 -7.64 6.24
N SER A 68 10.46 -7.47 7.15
CA SER A 68 11.78 -6.90 6.82
C SER A 68 12.70 -7.98 6.24
N VAL A 69 13.69 -7.57 5.45
CA VAL A 69 14.69 -8.48 4.84
C VAL A 69 15.75 -8.96 5.82
N ASP A 70 15.85 -8.35 7.01
CA ASP A 70 16.88 -8.59 8.04
C ASP A 70 16.34 -9.33 9.29
N GLY A 71 15.23 -10.05 9.14
CA GLY A 71 14.56 -10.78 10.22
C GLY A 71 15.43 -11.76 11.02
#